data_AF-R5IPJ7-F1
#
_entry.id   AF-R5IPJ7-F1
#
_cell.length_a   1.000
_cell.length_b   1.000
_cell.length_c   1.000
_cell.angle_alpha   90.00
_cell.angle_beta   90.00
_cell.angle_gamma   90.00
#
_symmetry.space_group_name_H-M   'P 1'
#
loop_
_entity.id
_entity.type
_entity.pdbx_description
1 polymer ?
#
loop_
_entity_poly.entity_id
_entity_poly.type
_entity_poly.pdbx_seq_one_letter_code
_entity_poly.pdbx_strand_id
1 'polypeptide(L)'
;MSYETYHIPVNFTDAGKLFGVFEIRNAVETVLLCIPILFLCLALLPLTLMPKIIVTMTILVPVGGFALIGIGGDSLTRWLKAWINWRKHRRMIFYRGEVHSA
;
A
#
# COMPACT_ATOMS: atom_id res chain seq x y z
N MET A 1 -33.62 -22.38 20.81
CA MET A 1 -32.42 -21.63 20.39
C MET A 1 -32.88 -20.21 20.09
N SER A 2 -32.60 -19.27 20.98
CA SER A 2 -32.87 -17.85 20.72
C SER A 2 -31.88 -17.37 19.66
N TYR A 3 -32.39 -16.95 18.50
CA TYR A 3 -31.60 -16.30 17.48
C TYR A 3 -31.33 -14.86 17.94
N GLU A 4 -30.12 -14.57 18.39
CA GLU A 4 -29.69 -13.18 18.51
C GLU A 4 -29.46 -12.62 17.11
N THR A 5 -30.37 -11.74 16.68
CA THR A 5 -30.21 -10.93 15.47
C THR A 5 -29.11 -9.90 15.70
N TYR A 6 -27.91 -10.20 15.23
CA TYR A 6 -26.80 -9.26 15.18
C TYR A 6 -27.08 -8.17 14.14
N HIS A 7 -27.46 -6.98 14.59
CA HIS A 7 -27.62 -5.82 13.71
C HIS A 7 -26.25 -5.25 13.37
N ILE A 8 -25.70 -5.66 12.22
CA ILE A 8 -24.52 -5.03 11.64
C ILE A 8 -24.91 -3.58 11.30
N PRO A 9 -24.27 -2.56 11.90
CA PRO A 9 -24.63 -1.18 11.59
C PRO A 9 -24.32 -0.91 10.12
N VAL A 10 -25.19 -0.13 9.46
CA VAL A 10 -25.13 0.19 8.01
C VAL A 10 -23.79 0.78 7.54
N ASN A 11 -22.91 1.14 8.48
CA ASN A 11 -21.59 1.71 8.25
C ASN A 11 -20.44 0.67 8.25
N PHE A 12 -20.72 -0.63 8.40
CA PHE A 12 -19.78 -1.70 8.00
C PHE A 12 -19.83 -1.86 6.48
N THR A 13 -19.43 -0.81 5.78
CA THR A 13 -19.36 -0.82 4.33
C THR A 13 -17.99 -1.38 3.92
N ASP A 14 -17.94 -2.68 3.62
CA ASP A 14 -16.83 -3.29 2.88
C ASP A 14 -16.82 -2.85 1.39
N ALA A 15 -17.71 -1.94 0.96
CA ALA A 15 -17.80 -1.46 -0.43
C ALA A 15 -16.54 -0.72 -0.94
N GLY A 16 -15.51 -0.59 -0.11
CA GLY A 16 -14.19 -0.08 -0.48
C GLY A 16 -13.11 -1.16 -0.68
N LYS A 17 -13.43 -2.46 -0.52
CA LYS A 17 -12.46 -3.56 -0.59
C LYS A 17 -12.72 -4.53 -1.74
N LEU A 18 -11.70 -4.81 -2.54
CA LEU A 18 -11.65 -5.91 -3.49
C LEU A 18 -11.54 -7.25 -2.73
N PHE A 19 -12.37 -8.21 -3.12
CA PHE A 19 -12.45 -9.55 -2.52
C PHE A 19 -12.68 -9.56 -1.00
N GLY A 20 -13.15 -8.45 -0.41
CA GLY A 20 -13.30 -8.28 1.04
C GLY A 20 -11.98 -8.15 1.81
N VAL A 21 -10.83 -8.20 1.14
CA VAL A 21 -9.50 -8.26 1.77
C VAL A 21 -8.64 -7.03 1.43
N PHE A 22 -8.67 -6.56 0.18
CA PHE A 22 -7.76 -5.53 -0.30
C PHE A 22 -8.46 -4.20 -0.51
N GLU A 23 -7.97 -3.09 0.02
CA GLU A 23 -8.56 -1.79 -0.30
C GLU A 23 -8.44 -1.45 -1.79
N ILE A 24 -9.49 -0.86 -2.38
CA ILE A 24 -9.50 -0.41 -3.78
C ILE A 24 -8.33 0.55 -4.06
N ARG A 25 -7.99 1.42 -3.11
CA ARG A 25 -6.85 2.33 -3.23
C ARG A 25 -5.54 1.58 -3.41
N ASN A 26 -5.35 0.52 -2.63
CA ASN A 26 -4.14 -0.28 -2.69
C ASN A 26 -4.04 -1.05 -4.01
N ALA A 27 -5.17 -1.54 -4.51
CA ALA A 27 -5.23 -2.18 -5.82
C ALA A 27 -4.89 -1.21 -6.96
N VAL A 28 -5.40 0.03 -6.93
CA VAL A 28 -5.04 1.06 -7.92
C VAL A 28 -3.55 1.38 -7.86
N GLU A 29 -2.99 1.56 -6.66
CA GLU A 29 -1.55 1.80 -6.49
C GLU A 29 -0.70 0.63 -6.99
N THR A 30 -1.11 -0.61 -6.71
CA THR A 30 -0.45 -1.80 -7.25
C THR A 30 -0.45 -1.81 -8.77
N VAL A 31 -1.59 -1.53 -9.42
CA VAL A 31 -1.66 -1.51 -10.89
C VAL A 31 -0.74 -0.43 -11.46
N LEU A 32 -0.76 0.77 -10.88
CA LEU A 32 0.12 1.86 -11.28
C LEU A 32 1.61 1.54 -11.10
N LEU A 33 1.96 0.69 -10.14
CA LEU A 33 3.34 0.27 -9.87
C LEU A 33 3.77 -0.94 -10.73
N CYS A 34 2.89 -1.91 -10.95
CA CYS A 34 3.20 -3.13 -11.72
C CYS A 34 3.26 -2.87 -13.23
N ILE A 35 2.40 -2.02 -13.81
CA ILE A 35 2.41 -1.72 -15.25
C ILE A 35 3.78 -1.21 -15.75
N PRO A 36 4.39 -0.17 -15.15
CA PRO A 36 5.68 0.33 -15.62
C PRO A 36 6.81 -0.70 -15.43
N ILE A 37 6.78 -1.49 -14.34
CA ILE A 37 7.76 -2.56 -14.11
C ILE A 37 7.64 -3.63 -15.19
N LEU A 38 6.41 -4.06 -15.49
CA LEU A 38 6.12 -5.03 -16.55
C LEU A 38 6.64 -4.52 -17.90
N PHE A 39 6.35 -3.28 -18.24
CA PHE A 39 6.83 -2.66 -19.48
C PHE A 39 8.37 -2.65 -19.55
N LEU A 40 9.03 -2.21 -18.47
CA LEU A 40 10.50 -2.18 -18.40
C LEU A 40 11.11 -3.58 -18.52
N CYS A 41 10.56 -4.58 -17.83
CA CYS A 41 11.04 -5.96 -17.93
C CYS A 41 10.86 -6.54 -19.34
N LEU A 42 9.77 -6.22 -20.04
CA LEU A 42 9.56 -6.72 -21.40
C LEU A 42 10.42 -6.01 -22.44
N ALA A 43 10.60 -4.69 -22.30
CA ALA A 43 11.35 -3.86 -23.24
C ALA A 43 12.87 -3.99 -23.08
N LEU A 44 13.38 -4.06 -21.84
CA LEU A 44 14.82 -3.99 -21.58
C LEU A 44 15.50 -5.36 -21.47
N LEU A 45 14.76 -6.45 -21.29
CA LEU A 45 15.36 -7.76 -21.02
C LEU A 45 15.63 -8.51 -22.35
N PRO A 46 16.90 -8.68 -22.77
CA PRO A 46 17.26 -9.32 -24.04
C PRO A 46 17.31 -10.86 -23.88
N LEU A 47 16.25 -11.45 -23.36
CA LEU A 47 16.12 -12.89 -23.18
C LEU A 47 15.10 -13.47 -24.16
N THR A 48 15.19 -14.78 -24.41
CA THR A 48 14.15 -15.53 -25.11
C THR A 48 12.83 -15.50 -24.33
N LEU A 49 11.71 -15.76 -24.99
CA LEU A 49 10.37 -15.51 -24.43
C LEU A 49 10.13 -16.20 -23.06
N MET A 50 10.51 -17.48 -22.93
CA MET A 50 10.29 -18.26 -21.71
C MET A 50 11.04 -17.69 -20.48
N PRO A 51 12.38 -17.55 -20.48
CA PRO A 51 13.09 -16.96 -19.35
C PRO A 51 12.71 -15.49 -19.09
N LYS A 52 12.36 -14.74 -20.14
CA LYS A 52 11.86 -13.36 -20.00
C LYS A 52 10.60 -13.32 -19.12
N ILE A 53 9.62 -14.19 -19.41
CA ILE A 53 8.38 -14.25 -18.64
C ILE A 53 8.66 -14.70 -17.20
N ILE A 54 9.50 -15.73 -17.01
CA ILE A 54 9.85 -16.24 -15.68
C ILE A 54 10.43 -15.12 -14.81
N VAL A 55 11.47 -14.43 -15.29
CA VAL A 55 12.11 -13.33 -14.55
C VAL A 55 11.12 -12.21 -14.25
N THR A 56 10.29 -11.86 -15.22
CA THR A 56 9.27 -10.82 -15.05
C THR A 56 8.28 -11.20 -13.94
N MET A 57 7.76 -12.43 -13.94
CA MET A 57 6.83 -12.89 -12.91
C MET A 57 7.49 -13.01 -11.53
N THR A 58 8.74 -13.46 -11.46
CA THR A 58 9.51 -13.52 -10.20
C THR A 58 9.66 -12.15 -9.55
N ILE A 59 9.70 -11.07 -10.34
CA ILE A 59 9.75 -9.69 -9.82
C ILE A 59 8.33 -9.16 -9.55
N LEU A 60 7.40 -9.34 -10.49
CA LEU A 60 6.09 -8.72 -10.42
C LEU A 60 5.22 -9.26 -9.29
N VAL A 61 5.31 -10.58 -9.01
CA VAL A 61 4.52 -11.23 -7.96
C VAL A 61 4.84 -10.69 -6.55
N PRO A 62 6.11 -10.69 -6.09
CA PRO A 62 6.42 -10.16 -4.75
C PRO A 62 6.15 -8.66 -4.66
N VAL A 63 6.46 -7.89 -5.71
CA VAL A 63 6.23 -6.44 -5.73
C VAL A 63 4.73 -6.13 -5.70
N GLY A 64 3.94 -6.82 -6.51
CA GLY A 64 2.49 -6.64 -6.57
C GLY A 64 1.81 -7.10 -5.29
N GLY A 65 2.26 -8.22 -4.70
CA GLY A 65 1.78 -8.71 -3.41
C GLY A 65 2.09 -7.72 -2.29
N PHE A 66 3.30 -7.20 -2.22
CA PHE A 66 3.69 -6.19 -1.23
C PHE A 66 2.87 -4.90 -1.38
N ALA A 67 2.70 -4.43 -2.62
CA ALA A 67 1.87 -3.27 -2.91
C ALA A 67 0.41 -3.53 -2.52
N LEU A 68 -0.16 -4.71 -2.79
CA LEU A 68 -1.55 -5.06 -2.41
C LEU A 68 -1.78 -5.24 -0.91
N ILE A 69 -0.78 -5.65 -0.15
CA ILE A 69 -0.87 -5.76 1.31
C ILE A 69 -0.78 -4.37 1.95
N GLY A 70 0.04 -3.48 1.38
CA GLY A 70 0.30 -2.16 1.95
C GLY A 70 1.17 -2.26 3.22
N ILE A 71 1.28 -1.15 3.96
CA ILE A 71 2.11 -1.07 5.16
C ILE A 71 1.28 -0.54 6.32
N GLY A 72 1.12 -1.34 7.38
CA GLY A 72 0.45 -0.91 8.62
C GLY A 72 -1.04 -0.60 8.46
N GLY A 73 -1.69 -1.14 7.43
CA GLY A 73 -3.10 -0.86 7.11
C GLY A 73 -3.32 0.38 6.22
N ASP A 74 -2.25 1.09 5.85
CA ASP A 74 -2.29 2.19 4.89
C ASP A 74 -1.78 1.76 3.50
N SER A 75 -2.27 2.46 2.47
CA SER A 75 -1.75 2.32 1.11
C SER A 75 -0.31 2.84 0.99
N LEU A 76 0.43 2.32 0.01
CA LEU A 76 1.86 2.61 -0.17
C LEU A 76 2.13 4.11 -0.35
N THR A 77 1.26 4.83 -1.06
CA THR A 77 1.40 6.28 -1.27
C THR A 77 1.20 7.07 0.02
N ARG A 78 0.30 6.63 0.90
CA ARG A 78 0.05 7.27 2.21
C ARG A 78 1.25 7.09 3.11
N TRP A 79 1.76 5.86 3.18
CA TRP A 79 2.99 5.57 3.90
C TRP A 79 4.16 6.42 3.38
N LEU A 80 4.34 6.49 2.06
CA LEU A 80 5.41 7.26 1.44
C LEU A 80 5.27 8.76 1.74
N LYS A 81 4.05 9.31 1.67
CA LYS A 81 3.78 10.71 1.99
C LYS A 81 4.09 11.02 3.46
N ALA A 82 3.65 10.15 4.38
CA ALA A 82 3.94 10.28 5.80
C ALA A 82 5.46 10.22 6.06
N TRP A 83 6.15 9.29 5.41
CA TRP A 83 7.60 9.16 5.50
C TRP A 83 8.34 10.40 4.97
N ILE A 84 7.93 10.95 3.81
CA ILE A 84 8.51 12.18 3.26
C ILE A 84 8.27 13.36 4.20
N ASN A 85 7.06 13.52 4.73
CA ASN A 85 6.74 14.60 5.66
C ASN A 85 7.59 14.49 6.93
N TRP A 86 7.67 13.29 7.50
CA TRP A 86 8.54 13.04 8.64
C TRP A 86 10.00 13.36 8.31
N ARG A 87 10.53 12.90 7.17
CA ARG A 87 11.91 13.21 6.72
C ARG A 87 12.17 14.72 6.65
N LYS A 88 11.20 15.51 6.18
CA LYS A 88 11.29 16.97 6.08
C LYS A 88 11.22 17.68 7.43
N HIS A 89 10.31 17.25 8.32
CA HIS A 89 10.05 17.92 9.60
C HIS A 89 10.86 17.38 10.77
N ARG A 90 11.66 16.32 10.58
CA ARG A 90 12.50 15.70 11.61
C ARG A 90 13.54 16.62 12.28
N ARG A 91 13.80 17.80 11.73
CA ARG A 91 14.74 18.78 12.30
C ARG A 91 14.08 19.86 13.16
N MET A 92 12.75 19.87 13.26
CA MET A 92 12.03 20.82 14.11
C MET A 92 11.77 20.18 15.48
N ILE A 93 12.70 20.37 16.40
CA ILE A 93 12.48 20.05 17.81
C ILE A 93 11.71 21.25 18.38
N PHE A 94 10.42 21.09 18.67
CA PHE A 94 9.69 22.11 19.42
C PHE A 94 10.30 22.17 20.83
N TYR A 95 10.99 23.26 21.13
CA TYR A 95 11.32 23.61 22.51
C TYR A 95 10.00 23.91 23.23
N ARG A 96 9.40 22.91 23.88
CA ARG A 96 8.37 23.15 24.91
C ARG A 96 9.11 23.73 26.09
N GLY A 97 9.28 25.06 26.08
CA GLY A 97 9.70 25.79 27.26
C GLY A 97 8.71 25.47 28.36
N GLU A 98 9.14 24.72 29.37
CA GLU A 98 8.46 24.69 30.64
C GLU A 98 8.61 26.09 31.23
N VAL A 99 7.54 26.88 31.16
CA VAL A 99 7.47 28.15 31.85
C VAL A 99 7.37 27.80 33.33
N HIS A 100 8.50 27.89 34.03
CA HIS A 100 8.54 27.90 35.49
C HIS A 100 7.56 29.00 35.94
N SER A 101 6.42 28.59 36.49
CA SER A 101 5.52 29.49 37.18
C SER A 101 6.11 29.73 38.56
N ALA A 102 6.48 30.98 38.81
CA ALA A 102 6.95 31.49 40.09
C ALA A 102 5.91 31.34 41.20
#